data_AF-A0A5B7SYL7-F1
#
_entry.id   AF-A0A5B7SYL7-F1
#
_cell.length_a   1.000
_cell.length_b   1.000
_cell.length_c   1.000
_cell.angle_alpha   90.00
_cell.angle_beta   90.00
_cell.angle_gamma   90.00
#
_symmetry.space_group_name_H-M   'P 1'
#
loop_
_entity.id
_entity.type
_entity.pdbx_description
1 polymer ?
#
loop_
_entity_poly.entity_id
_entity_poly.type
_entity_poly.pdbx_seq_one_letter_code
_entity_poly.pdbx_strand_id
1 'polypeptide(L)'
;MLSFFGLGKSKAQIEKPNKAKGIIGRYYEGDLPVIVKLINELPESKVMSELTFLTIVSWKYDGSKNNGMPSTEINNRMIILEDAIENSMNFTDLFTHVYSRTGNNLKEFAYYSKNQNLFMEILNGTLKKHDAYPIEINFYEDKEWIDFKTVLKDFEK
;
A
#
# COMPACT_ATOMS: atom_id res chain seq x y z
N MET A 1 -41.93 45.01 -11.62
CA MET A 1 -40.63 44.69 -12.24
C MET A 1 -39.87 43.85 -11.23
N LEU A 2 -39.82 42.53 -11.45
CA LEU A 2 -38.71 41.77 -12.07
C LEU A 2 -37.76 41.19 -11.00
N SER A 3 -37.81 39.85 -10.94
CA SER A 3 -36.91 38.90 -10.25
C SER A 3 -35.43 39.15 -10.51
N PHE A 4 -34.54 38.71 -9.60
CA PHE A 4 -33.43 37.81 -9.97
C PHE A 4 -32.93 36.99 -8.76
N PHE A 5 -32.76 35.70 -9.02
CA PHE A 5 -32.08 34.67 -8.22
C PHE A 5 -30.61 35.00 -7.96
N GLY A 6 -30.07 34.53 -6.83
CA GLY A 6 -28.63 34.45 -6.57
C GLY A 6 -28.29 33.24 -5.71
N LEU A 7 -28.17 32.06 -6.34
CA LEU A 7 -27.47 30.89 -5.78
C LEU A 7 -26.00 31.24 -5.57
N GLY A 8 -25.43 30.92 -4.40
CA GLY A 8 -24.06 31.33 -4.05
C GLY A 8 -23.34 30.48 -3.00
N LYS A 9 -23.13 29.21 -3.33
CA LYS A 9 -22.02 28.33 -2.92
C LYS A 9 -21.89 27.93 -1.43
N SER A 10 -22.35 26.69 -1.22
CA SER A 10 -21.86 25.71 -0.25
C SER A 10 -20.37 25.88 0.09
N LYS A 11 -20.07 26.06 1.39
CA LYS A 11 -18.76 25.71 1.92
C LYS A 11 -18.72 24.19 2.00
N ALA A 12 -18.20 23.55 0.96
CA ALA A 12 -17.79 22.16 1.02
C ALA A 12 -16.81 22.03 2.19
N GLN A 13 -17.26 21.37 3.25
CA GLN A 13 -16.35 20.80 4.24
C GLN A 13 -15.47 19.83 3.46
N ILE A 14 -14.19 20.15 3.35
CA ILE A 14 -13.18 19.18 2.93
C ILE A 14 -13.10 18.20 4.10
N GLU A 15 -13.95 17.17 4.07
CA GLU A 15 -13.75 15.99 4.88
C GLU A 15 -12.38 15.44 4.51
N LYS A 16 -11.46 15.45 5.48
CA LYS A 16 -10.21 14.70 5.37
C LYS A 16 -10.61 13.25 5.05
N PRO A 17 -9.95 12.56 4.11
CA PRO A 17 -10.30 11.18 3.82
C PRO A 17 -10.25 10.37 5.12
N ASN A 18 -11.37 9.73 5.41
CA ASN A 18 -11.58 8.84 6.53
C ASN A 18 -10.39 7.89 6.60
N LYS A 19 -9.67 7.87 7.73
CA LYS A 19 -8.47 7.05 7.88
C LYS A 19 -8.93 5.59 7.74
N ALA A 20 -8.67 4.97 6.59
CA ALA A 20 -9.05 3.59 6.30
C ALA A 20 -8.68 2.70 7.51
N LYS A 21 -9.65 1.96 8.05
CA LYS A 21 -9.44 1.14 9.23
C LYS A 21 -8.69 -0.12 8.83
N GLY A 22 -7.36 -0.11 8.93
CA GLY A 22 -6.56 -1.28 8.60
C GLY A 22 -6.97 -2.53 9.41
N ILE A 23 -7.01 -3.69 8.76
CA ILE A 23 -7.13 -5.02 9.38
C ILE A 23 -5.73 -5.62 9.50
N ILE A 24 -5.49 -6.34 10.58
CA ILE A 24 -4.33 -7.23 10.72
C ILE A 24 -4.85 -8.67 10.74
N GLY A 25 -4.38 -9.47 9.80
CA GLY A 25 -4.72 -10.87 9.65
C GLY A 25 -3.51 -11.78 9.82
N ARG A 26 -3.78 -13.07 10.06
CA ARG A 26 -2.79 -14.14 10.01
C ARG A 26 -3.33 -15.29 9.17
N TYR A 27 -2.52 -15.78 8.25
CA TYR A 27 -2.76 -17.03 7.54
C TYR A 27 -1.47 -17.87 7.53
N TYR A 28 -1.52 -19.04 6.90
CA TYR A 28 -0.39 -19.97 6.85
C TYR A 28 -0.08 -20.39 5.42
N GLU A 29 1.20 -20.38 5.07
CA GLU A 29 1.73 -20.94 3.84
C GLU A 29 2.49 -22.23 4.18
N GLY A 30 1.84 -23.38 3.98
CA GLY A 30 2.28 -24.62 4.63
C GLY A 30 2.19 -24.48 6.15
N ASP A 31 3.29 -24.74 6.86
CA ASP A 31 3.36 -24.61 8.32
C ASP A 31 3.85 -23.23 8.79
N LEU A 32 4.20 -22.33 7.86
CA LEU A 32 4.80 -21.04 8.17
C LEU A 32 3.72 -19.95 8.30
N PRO A 33 3.68 -19.20 9.42
CA PRO A 33 2.75 -18.11 9.59
C PRO A 33 3.10 -16.93 8.67
N VAL A 34 2.07 -16.28 8.16
CA VAL A 34 2.17 -15.01 7.45
C VAL A 34 1.24 -14.01 8.13
N ILE A 35 1.79 -12.86 8.51
CA ILE A 35 1.05 -11.73 9.05
C ILE A 35 0.79 -10.76 7.89
N VAL A 36 -0.46 -10.36 7.72
CA VAL A 36 -0.85 -9.34 6.74
C VAL A 36 -1.47 -8.14 7.45
N LYS A 37 -1.15 -6.94 6.98
CA LYS A 37 -1.79 -5.67 7.31
C LYS A 37 -2.41 -5.15 6.02
N LEU A 38 -3.71 -4.90 5.98
CA LEU A 38 -4.39 -4.43 4.77
C LEU A 38 -5.40 -3.33 5.09
N ILE A 39 -5.70 -2.45 4.14
CA ILE A 39 -6.88 -1.58 4.24
C ILE A 39 -8.14 -2.46 4.13
N ASN A 40 -9.22 -2.09 4.82
CA ASN A 40 -10.41 -2.93 4.94
C ASN A 40 -11.52 -2.61 3.93
N GLU A 41 -11.27 -1.70 3.01
CA GLU A 41 -12.24 -1.26 2.01
C GLU A 41 -11.54 -0.89 0.72
N LEU A 42 -12.24 -1.07 -0.40
CA LEU A 42 -11.77 -0.56 -1.69
C LEU A 42 -11.89 0.97 -1.72
N PRO A 43 -10.94 1.67 -2.35
CA PRO A 43 -11.09 3.09 -2.66
C PRO A 43 -12.31 3.37 -3.55
N GLU A 44 -12.70 4.65 -3.66
CA GLU A 44 -13.74 5.06 -4.60
C GLU A 44 -13.40 4.64 -6.05
N SER A 45 -14.44 4.35 -6.84
CA SER A 45 -14.30 3.90 -8.23
C SER A 45 -13.46 4.84 -9.09
N LYS A 46 -13.51 6.15 -8.82
CA LYS A 46 -12.67 7.15 -9.48
C LYS A 46 -11.18 6.88 -9.24
N VAL A 47 -10.79 6.66 -7.98
CA VAL A 47 -9.40 6.35 -7.61
C VAL A 47 -8.96 5.04 -8.27
N MET A 48 -9.79 4.01 -8.21
CA MET A 48 -9.48 2.71 -8.82
C MET A 48 -9.25 2.82 -10.34
N SER A 49 -10.04 3.67 -11.03
CA SER A 49 -9.90 3.89 -12.48
C SER A 49 -8.62 4.64 -12.87
N GLU A 50 -8.01 5.38 -11.94
CA GLU A 50 -6.78 6.14 -12.19
C GLU A 50 -5.51 5.38 -11.81
N LEU A 51 -5.57 4.49 -10.81
CA LEU A 51 -4.45 3.71 -10.34
C LEU A 51 -4.54 2.28 -10.89
N THR A 52 -3.93 2.06 -12.05
CA THR A 52 -4.09 0.80 -12.81
C THR A 52 -2.89 -0.14 -12.74
N PHE A 53 -1.84 0.22 -12.02
CA PHE A 53 -0.64 -0.61 -11.87
C PHE A 53 -0.48 -1.08 -10.44
N LEU A 54 -0.54 -2.39 -10.23
CA LEU A 54 -0.09 -3.02 -9.01
C LEU A 54 1.44 -3.02 -8.98
N THR A 55 2.01 -2.50 -7.91
CA THR A 55 3.44 -2.45 -7.64
C THR A 55 3.72 -3.26 -6.40
N ILE A 56 4.53 -4.30 -6.54
CA ILE A 56 4.97 -5.15 -5.44
C ILE A 56 6.43 -4.84 -5.15
N VAL A 57 6.69 -4.27 -3.97
CA VAL A 57 8.03 -4.13 -3.42
C VAL A 57 8.26 -5.30 -2.48
N SER A 58 9.19 -6.18 -2.82
CA SER A 58 9.47 -7.39 -2.05
C SER A 58 10.87 -7.37 -1.44
N TRP A 59 11.01 -7.98 -0.27
CA TRP A 59 12.27 -8.15 0.45
C TRP A 59 12.36 -9.59 0.93
N LYS A 60 13.27 -10.37 0.32
CA LYS A 60 13.62 -11.72 0.77
C LYS A 60 14.63 -11.68 1.92
N TYR A 61 14.39 -12.44 2.98
CA TYR A 61 15.24 -12.46 4.17
C TYR A 61 15.39 -13.88 4.71
N ASP A 62 16.40 -14.10 5.56
CA ASP A 62 16.55 -15.37 6.28
C ASP A 62 15.67 -15.38 7.53
N GLY A 63 14.53 -16.07 7.45
CA GLY A 63 13.62 -16.34 8.56
C GLY A 63 13.72 -17.75 9.12
N SER A 64 14.72 -18.55 8.71
CA SER A 64 14.84 -19.98 9.06
C SER A 64 14.86 -20.24 10.57
N LYS A 65 15.43 -19.30 11.33
CA LYS A 65 15.54 -19.36 12.81
C LYS A 65 14.34 -18.79 13.55
N ASN A 66 13.36 -18.22 12.84
CA ASN A 66 12.22 -17.54 13.45
C ASN A 66 10.91 -17.89 12.72
N ASN A 67 10.75 -19.15 12.33
CA ASN A 67 9.54 -19.69 11.70
C ASN A 67 9.08 -18.87 10.47
N GLY A 68 10.02 -18.49 9.62
CA GLY A 68 9.77 -17.67 8.44
C GLY A 68 9.57 -16.17 8.72
N MET A 69 9.60 -15.72 9.97
CA MET A 69 9.55 -14.30 10.36
C MET A 69 10.95 -13.68 10.37
N PRO A 70 11.09 -12.36 10.16
CA PRO A 70 12.40 -11.70 10.19
C PRO A 70 12.97 -11.67 11.62
N SER A 71 14.28 -11.49 11.75
CA SER A 71 14.88 -11.10 13.02
C SER A 71 14.43 -9.69 13.42
N THR A 72 14.58 -9.31 14.69
CA THR A 72 14.26 -7.95 15.16
C THR A 72 15.00 -6.87 14.38
N GLU A 73 16.28 -7.09 14.10
CA GLU A 73 17.10 -6.14 13.32
C GLU A 73 16.58 -5.96 11.90
N ILE A 74 16.29 -7.06 11.20
CA ILE A 74 15.75 -7.03 9.83
C ILE A 74 14.37 -6.37 9.84
N ASN A 75 13.51 -6.73 10.79
CA ASN A 75 12.18 -6.16 10.94
C ASN A 75 12.22 -4.63 11.16
N ASN A 76 13.15 -4.15 11.99
CA ASN A 76 13.34 -2.71 12.21
C ASN A 76 13.73 -1.99 10.91
N ARG A 77 14.61 -2.58 10.08
CA ARG A 77 14.95 -2.00 8.78
C ARG A 77 13.76 -1.99 7.82
N MET A 78 12.91 -3.02 7.86
CA MET A 78 11.68 -3.08 7.06
C MET A 78 10.67 -2.02 7.50
N ILE A 79 10.53 -1.78 8.80
CA ILE A 79 9.67 -0.71 9.33
C ILE A 79 10.17 0.66 8.86
N ILE A 80 11.49 0.93 8.95
CA ILE A 80 12.07 2.19 8.46
C ILE A 80 11.80 2.39 6.96
N LEU A 81 11.88 1.32 6.16
CA LEU A 81 11.54 1.37 4.74
C LEU A 81 10.04 1.65 4.52
N GLU A 82 9.15 0.91 5.19
CA GLU A 82 7.68 1.09 5.12
C GLU A 82 7.30 2.53 5.47
N ASP A 83 7.81 3.04 6.59
CA ASP A 83 7.55 4.40 7.07
C ASP A 83 8.08 5.46 6.10
N ALA A 84 9.28 5.29 5.54
CA ALA A 84 9.85 6.24 4.59
C ALA A 84 9.00 6.32 3.32
N ILE A 85 8.59 5.16 2.80
CA ILE A 85 7.68 5.07 1.65
C ILE A 85 6.34 5.74 2.01
N GLU A 86 5.63 5.27 3.04
CA GLU A 86 4.32 5.82 3.45
C GLU A 86 4.37 7.35 3.65
N ASN A 87 5.41 7.89 4.30
CA ASN A 87 5.54 9.33 4.53
C ASN A 87 5.76 10.15 3.25
N SER A 88 6.55 9.64 2.30
CA SER A 88 6.70 10.30 1.00
C SER A 88 5.42 10.25 0.17
N MET A 89 4.60 9.23 0.43
CA MET A 89 3.44 8.87 -0.34
C MET A 89 2.17 9.64 0.09
N ASN A 90 2.03 9.94 1.38
CA ASN A 90 0.87 10.67 1.94
C ASN A 90 0.62 12.07 1.36
N PHE A 91 1.53 12.62 0.54
CA PHE A 91 1.40 13.94 -0.07
C PHE A 91 0.88 13.93 -1.51
N THR A 92 0.54 12.77 -2.08
CA THR A 92 0.18 12.67 -3.50
C THR A 92 -0.97 11.68 -3.75
N ASP A 93 -1.88 12.00 -4.68
CA ASP A 93 -2.95 11.09 -5.15
C ASP A 93 -2.45 10.06 -6.19
N LEU A 94 -1.14 9.76 -6.20
CA LEU A 94 -0.47 9.03 -7.29
C LEU A 94 -0.35 7.52 -7.06
N PHE A 95 -0.51 7.10 -5.81
CA PHE A 95 -0.53 5.70 -5.42
C PHE A 95 -1.30 5.50 -4.11
N THR A 96 -1.65 4.24 -3.84
CA THR A 96 -2.36 3.81 -2.64
C THR A 96 -1.72 2.53 -2.14
N HIS A 97 -1.27 2.51 -0.88
CA HIS A 97 -0.88 1.28 -0.20
C HIS A 97 -2.13 0.45 0.13
N VAL A 98 -2.14 -0.82 -0.25
CA VAL A 98 -3.30 -1.69 -0.06
C VAL A 98 -3.06 -2.79 0.97
N TYR A 99 -1.87 -3.40 0.96
CA TYR A 99 -1.48 -4.35 1.99
C TYR A 99 0.04 -4.48 2.11
N SER A 100 0.48 -4.92 3.29
CA SER A 100 1.81 -5.47 3.49
C SER A 100 1.72 -6.84 4.16
N ARG A 101 2.56 -7.79 3.73
CA ARG A 101 2.63 -9.13 4.32
C ARG A 101 4.05 -9.48 4.74
N THR A 102 4.18 -10.19 5.86
CA THR A 102 5.46 -10.61 6.42
C THR A 102 5.34 -12.04 6.91
N GLY A 103 6.21 -12.91 6.42
CA GLY A 103 6.24 -14.33 6.79
C GLY A 103 6.78 -15.16 5.65
N ASN A 104 7.07 -16.43 5.92
CA ASN A 104 7.65 -17.33 4.92
C ASN A 104 8.89 -16.74 4.20
N ASN A 105 9.81 -16.13 4.97
CA ASN A 105 11.06 -15.55 4.47
C ASN A 105 10.89 -14.37 3.49
N LEU A 106 9.70 -13.76 3.48
CA LEU A 106 9.31 -12.73 2.52
C LEU A 106 8.52 -11.59 3.19
N LYS A 107 8.92 -10.36 2.89
CA LYS A 107 8.14 -9.14 3.16
C LYS A 107 7.71 -8.58 1.82
N GLU A 108 6.43 -8.23 1.69
CA GLU A 108 5.90 -7.54 0.53
C GLU A 108 5.10 -6.32 0.96
N PHE A 109 5.21 -5.27 0.16
CA PHE A 109 4.38 -4.08 0.21
C PHE A 109 3.69 -3.94 -1.15
N ALA A 110 2.37 -3.89 -1.14
CA ALA A 110 1.56 -3.75 -2.34
C ALA A 110 0.99 -2.34 -2.43
N TYR A 111 1.24 -1.71 -3.57
CA TYR A 111 0.75 -0.38 -3.90
C TYR A 111 0.05 -0.40 -5.25
N TYR A 112 -1.05 0.32 -5.38
CA TYR A 112 -1.58 0.68 -6.69
C TYR A 112 -1.04 2.04 -7.08
N SER A 113 -0.57 2.21 -8.30
CA SER A 113 -0.04 3.48 -8.81
C SER A 113 -0.61 3.82 -10.19
N LYS A 114 -0.61 5.12 -10.50
CA LYS A 114 -1.00 5.62 -11.83
C LYS A 114 0.05 5.35 -12.90
N ASN A 115 1.32 5.37 -12.50
CA ASN A 115 2.45 5.33 -13.42
C ASN A 115 3.70 4.75 -12.72
N GLN A 116 4.33 3.77 -13.37
CA GLN A 116 5.52 3.08 -12.86
C GLN A 116 6.73 4.00 -12.73
N ASN A 117 6.98 4.88 -13.71
CA ASN A 117 8.12 5.81 -13.70
C ASN A 117 8.00 6.81 -12.54
N LEU A 118 6.79 7.32 -12.30
CA LEU A 118 6.53 8.26 -11.22
C LEU A 118 6.68 7.60 -9.85
N PHE A 119 6.24 6.35 -9.71
CA PHE A 119 6.50 5.55 -8.51
C PHE A 119 8.01 5.43 -8.26
N MET A 120 8.79 5.07 -9.28
CA MET A 120 10.24 4.92 -9.18
C MET A 120 10.95 6.25 -8.89
N GLU A 121 10.50 7.36 -9.47
CA GLU A 121 11.05 8.69 -9.19
C GLU A 121 10.90 9.07 -7.72
N ILE A 122 9.67 8.92 -7.19
CA ILE A 122 9.36 9.21 -5.79
C ILE A 122 10.15 8.26 -4.87
N LEU A 123 10.14 6.96 -5.16
CA LEU A 123 10.87 5.97 -4.37
C LEU A 123 12.38 6.29 -4.31
N ASN A 124 13.01 6.54 -5.46
CA ASN A 124 14.44 6.87 -5.52
C ASN A 124 14.74 8.18 -4.80
N GLY A 125 13.85 9.18 -4.91
CA GLY A 125 13.97 10.44 -4.17
C GLY A 125 13.92 10.24 -2.66
N THR A 126 12.95 9.45 -2.19
CA THR A 126 12.76 9.10 -0.77
C THR A 126 13.96 8.35 -0.21
N LEU A 127 14.46 7.35 -0.95
CA LEU A 127 15.52 6.46 -0.46
C LEU A 127 16.93 6.99 -0.71
N LYS A 128 17.10 8.18 -1.32
CA LYS A 128 18.41 8.74 -1.69
C LYS A 128 19.43 8.83 -0.54
N LYS A 129 18.96 9.00 0.70
CA LYS A 129 19.80 9.13 1.90
C LYS A 129 19.80 7.88 2.79
N HIS A 130 19.17 6.81 2.34
CA HIS A 130 19.08 5.57 3.09
C HIS A 130 20.22 4.62 2.71
N ASP A 131 20.54 3.69 3.61
CA ASP A 131 21.33 2.53 3.25
C ASP A 131 20.60 1.66 2.22
N ALA A 132 21.35 0.95 1.38
CA ALA A 132 20.77 0.07 0.38
C ALA A 132 19.89 -1.03 1.01
N TYR A 133 18.68 -1.16 0.48
CA TYR A 133 17.74 -2.22 0.83
C TYR A 133 17.80 -3.34 -0.21
N PRO A 134 17.78 -4.62 0.21
CA PRO A 134 17.77 -5.75 -0.71
C PRO A 134 16.34 -6.02 -1.22
N ILE A 135 15.77 -5.02 -1.92
CA ILE A 135 14.41 -5.07 -2.45
C ILE A 135 14.38 -5.41 -3.93
N GLU A 136 13.37 -6.16 -4.33
CA GLU A 136 12.95 -6.35 -5.73
C GLU A 136 11.64 -5.58 -5.94
N ILE A 137 11.45 -5.00 -7.13
CA ILE A 137 10.24 -4.23 -7.46
C ILE A 137 9.66 -4.78 -8.75
N ASN A 138 8.41 -5.20 -8.72
CA ASN A 138 7.68 -5.69 -9.87
C ASN A 138 6.42 -4.85 -10.10
N PHE A 139 6.08 -4.64 -11.37
CA PHE A 139 4.89 -3.91 -11.79
C PHE A 139 3.98 -4.82 -12.62
N TYR A 140 2.69 -4.78 -12.33
CA TYR A 140 1.65 -5.54 -13.01
C TYR A 140 0.53 -4.59 -13.40
N GLU A 141 0.03 -4.70 -14.62
CA GLU A 141 -1.19 -3.99 -15.01
C GLU A 141 -2.40 -4.71 -14.40
N ASP A 142 -3.14 -4.03 -13.54
CA ASP A 142 -4.34 -4.55 -12.89
C ASP A 142 -5.42 -3.45 -12.80
N LYS A 143 -6.03 -3.15 -13.95
CA LYS A 143 -7.09 -2.12 -14.07
C LYS A 143 -8.33 -2.45 -13.25
N GLU A 144 -8.57 -3.73 -13.00
CA GLU A 144 -9.75 -4.22 -12.32
C GLU A 144 -9.52 -4.45 -10.83
N TRP A 145 -8.30 -4.25 -10.34
CA TRP A 145 -7.89 -4.48 -8.96
C TRP A 145 -8.17 -5.91 -8.50
N ILE A 146 -7.99 -6.88 -9.40
CA ILE A 146 -8.28 -8.30 -9.17
C ILE A 146 -7.46 -8.81 -7.99
N ASP A 147 -6.18 -8.45 -7.91
CA ASP A 147 -5.29 -8.89 -6.83
C ASP A 147 -5.83 -8.48 -5.46
N PHE A 148 -6.10 -7.19 -5.28
CA PHE A 148 -6.50 -6.68 -3.97
C PHE A 148 -7.92 -7.13 -3.58
N LYS A 149 -8.84 -7.22 -4.54
CA LYS A 149 -10.17 -7.80 -4.31
C LYS A 149 -10.10 -9.25 -3.84
N THR A 150 -9.17 -10.02 -4.38
CA THR A 150 -8.97 -11.41 -3.98
C THR A 150 -8.46 -11.48 -2.55
N VAL A 151 -7.45 -10.67 -2.22
CA VAL A 151 -6.94 -10.56 -0.84
C VAL A 151 -8.04 -10.16 0.13
N LEU A 152 -8.81 -9.09 -0.14
CA LEU A 152 -9.90 -8.64 0.73
C LEU A 152 -10.91 -9.77 1.03
N LYS A 153 -11.36 -10.48 -0.01
CA LYS A 153 -12.33 -11.57 0.11
C LYS A 153 -11.86 -12.69 1.05
N ASP A 154 -10.56 -12.97 1.09
CA ASP A 154 -10.00 -13.99 1.98
C ASP A 154 -10.06 -13.59 3.46
N PHE A 155 -10.19 -12.28 3.76
CA PHE A 155 -10.28 -11.73 5.12
C PHE A 155 -11.69 -11.27 5.54
N GLU A 156 -12.71 -11.40 4.70
CA GLU A 156 -14.12 -11.06 5.00
C GLU A 156 -14.89 -12.10 5.87
N LYS A 157 -14.19 -12.88 6.70
CA LYS A 157 -14.80 -13.96 7.51
C LYS A 157 -15.13 -13.56 8.95
#